data_AF-A0A4S9ZZW6-F1
#
_entry.id   AF-A0A4S9ZZW6-F1
#
_cell.length_a   1.000
_cell.length_b   1.000
_cell.length_c   1.000
_cell.angle_alpha   90.00
_cell.angle_beta   90.00
_cell.angle_gamma   90.00
#
_symmetry.space_group_name_H-M   'P 1'
#
loop_
_entity.id
_entity.type
_entity.pdbx_description
1 polymer ?
#
loop_
_entity_poly.entity_id
_entity_poly.type
_entity_poly.pdbx_seq_one_letter_code
_entity_poly.pdbx_strand_id
1 'polypeptide(L)'
;APDAGLLDVRAATEWVQRNIRAFGALPRLRSGEVVQVVSYKKKTVLNAQYSDILSASNCSTLTCLRSLSEEALTNAIDASYESGYAQGLYAYGDFYYSPAVDGRIIQDLPSRELEAGNFAKVPLITDHTTFEGAGFSNYFSTDQFEAVYSMAISRQCFLPPPRPALSCRFVRG
;
A
#
# COMPACT_ATOMS: atom_id res chain seq x y z
N ALA A 1 -9.05 13.13 8.80
CA ALA A 1 -7.69 13.39 8.28
C ALA A 1 -7.33 12.20 7.42
N PRO A 2 -6.59 12.38 6.31
CA PRO A 2 -6.02 11.23 5.61
C PRO A 2 -5.13 10.42 6.57
N ASP A 3 -4.87 9.15 6.20
CA ASP A 3 -3.90 8.29 6.88
C ASP A 3 -4.17 8.01 8.37
N ALA A 4 -5.44 8.05 8.79
CA ALA A 4 -5.83 7.77 10.17
C ALA A 4 -5.32 6.40 10.67
N GLY A 5 -5.42 5.36 9.83
CA GLY A 5 -4.90 4.03 10.19
C GLY A 5 -3.38 4.00 10.40
N LEU A 6 -2.61 4.81 9.68
CA LEU A 6 -1.16 4.92 9.91
C LEU A 6 -0.85 5.69 11.20
N LEU A 7 -1.67 6.68 11.55
CA LEU A 7 -1.56 7.36 12.84
C LEU A 7 -1.87 6.41 14.01
N ASP A 8 -2.81 5.48 13.83
CA ASP A 8 -3.11 4.45 14.83
C ASP A 8 -1.93 3.49 15.01
N VAL A 9 -1.30 3.03 13.92
CA VAL A 9 -0.07 2.21 13.97
C VAL A 9 1.07 2.95 14.67
N ARG A 10 1.25 4.25 14.38
CA ARG A 10 2.24 5.08 15.08
C ARG A 10 1.94 5.15 16.58
N ALA A 11 0.69 5.44 16.96
CA ALA A 11 0.28 5.54 18.34
C ALA A 11 0.48 4.20 19.09
N ALA A 12 0.16 3.08 18.45
CA ALA A 12 0.40 1.73 18.98
C ALA A 12 1.90 1.46 19.18
N THR A 13 2.72 1.81 18.19
CA THR A 13 4.19 1.66 18.28
C THR A 13 4.75 2.48 19.43
N GLU A 14 4.33 3.73 19.58
CA GLU A 14 4.74 4.57 20.69
C GLU A 14 4.27 4.03 22.05
N TRP A 15 3.06 3.45 22.11
CA TRP A 15 2.58 2.80 23.31
C TRP A 15 3.48 1.61 23.70
N VAL A 16 3.87 0.76 22.74
CA VAL A 16 4.80 -0.35 22.99
C VAL A 16 6.13 0.18 23.51
N GLN A 17 6.69 1.22 22.88
CA GLN A 17 7.94 1.84 23.33
C GLN A 17 7.89 2.33 24.78
N ARG A 18 6.74 2.83 25.23
CA ARG A 18 6.52 3.30 26.61
C ARG A 18 6.29 2.16 27.61
N ASN A 19 5.61 1.09 27.21
CA ASN A 19 5.05 0.11 28.16
C ASN A 19 5.73 -1.26 28.15
N ILE A 20 6.46 -1.63 27.09
CA ILE A 20 6.93 -3.02 26.92
C ILE A 20 7.91 -3.49 28.01
N ARG A 21 8.57 -2.57 28.73
CA ARG A 21 9.40 -2.91 29.90
C ARG A 21 8.61 -3.60 31.02
N ALA A 22 7.36 -3.19 31.24
CA ALA A 22 6.49 -3.82 32.24
C ALA A 22 6.18 -5.28 31.89
N PHE A 23 6.32 -5.65 30.60
CA PHE A 23 6.13 -7.00 30.08
C PHE A 23 7.46 -7.77 29.92
N GLY A 24 8.55 -7.27 30.50
CA GLY A 24 9.85 -7.95 30.50
C GLY A 24 10.69 -7.79 29.24
N ALA A 25 10.26 -7.00 28.25
CA ALA A 25 11.03 -6.76 27.02
C ALA A 25 11.79 -5.42 27.05
N LEU A 26 12.86 -5.33 26.25
CA LEU A 26 13.64 -4.10 26.10
C LEU A 26 13.05 -3.23 24.97
N PRO A 27 12.72 -1.94 25.21
CA PRO A 27 12.17 -1.06 24.18
C PRO A 27 13.09 -0.83 22.98
N ARG A 28 14.39 -1.06 23.16
CA ARG A 28 15.43 -0.74 22.17
C ARG A 28 15.64 -1.80 21.09
N LEU A 29 15.00 -2.96 21.19
CA LEU A 29 15.01 -3.90 20.06
C LEU A 29 14.09 -3.35 18.96
N ARG A 30 14.72 -2.89 17.87
CA ARG A 30 14.00 -2.49 16.66
C ARG A 30 13.60 -3.77 15.93
N SER A 31 12.30 -4.01 15.83
CA SER A 31 11.74 -5.14 15.10
C SER A 31 12.07 -5.02 13.61
N GLY A 32 12.19 -6.16 12.93
CA GLY A 32 12.24 -6.20 11.47
C GLY A 32 11.01 -5.55 10.85
N GLU A 33 11.20 -4.92 9.71
CA GLU A 33 10.16 -4.19 8.99
C GLU A 33 9.65 -5.05 7.82
N VAL A 34 8.34 -5.22 7.71
CA VAL A 34 7.70 -5.86 6.56
C VAL A 34 7.32 -4.77 5.58
N VAL A 35 7.98 -4.74 4.44
CA VAL A 35 7.73 -3.75 3.39
C VAL A 35 6.65 -4.30 2.46
N GLN A 36 5.51 -3.62 2.40
CA GLN A 36 4.49 -3.87 1.39
C GLN A 36 4.41 -2.68 0.42
N VAL A 37 4.22 -2.98 -0.87
CA VAL A 37 4.03 -1.96 -1.89
C VAL A 37 2.53 -1.67 -2.00
N VAL A 38 2.15 -0.42 -1.76
CA VAL A 38 0.76 0.06 -1.91
C VAL A 38 0.70 1.18 -2.94
N SER A 39 -0.41 1.25 -3.66
CA SER A 39 -0.65 2.25 -4.70
C SER A 39 -1.15 3.57 -4.09
N TYR A 40 -0.49 4.67 -4.47
CA TYR A 40 -0.87 6.03 -4.08
C TYR A 40 -1.78 6.66 -5.13
N LYS A 41 -2.87 7.28 -4.67
CA LYS A 41 -3.88 7.88 -5.55
C LYS A 41 -3.61 9.36 -5.79
N LYS A 42 -3.91 9.83 -7.00
CA LYS A 42 -3.89 11.25 -7.33
C LYS A 42 -5.00 11.98 -6.55
N LYS A 43 -4.80 13.26 -6.27
CA LYS A 43 -5.78 14.11 -5.58
C LYS A 43 -7.15 14.13 -6.25
N THR A 44 -7.20 14.03 -7.58
CA THR A 44 -8.46 13.94 -8.34
C THR A 44 -9.27 12.70 -7.97
N VAL A 45 -8.61 11.55 -7.82
CA VAL A 45 -9.25 10.28 -7.41
C VAL A 45 -9.68 10.36 -5.95
N LEU A 46 -8.86 10.92 -5.06
CA LEU A 46 -9.22 11.10 -3.65
C LEU A 46 -10.45 12.01 -3.48
N ASN A 47 -10.55 13.07 -4.29
CA ASN A 47 -11.72 13.94 -4.28
C ASN A 47 -12.97 13.22 -4.81
N ALA A 48 -12.83 12.41 -5.86
CA ALA A 48 -13.93 11.61 -6.40
C ALA A 48 -14.41 10.58 -5.36
N GLN A 49 -13.49 9.87 -4.71
CA GLN A 49 -13.79 8.97 -3.59
C GLN A 49 -14.56 9.66 -2.46
N TYR A 50 -14.14 10.87 -2.07
CA TYR A 50 -14.87 11.64 -1.07
C TYR A 50 -16.28 12.03 -1.53
N SER A 51 -16.45 12.35 -2.81
CA SER A 51 -17.77 12.62 -3.40
C SER A 51 -18.65 11.37 -3.44
N ASP A 52 -18.07 10.22 -3.78
CA ASP A 52 -18.79 8.94 -3.88
C ASP A 52 -19.35 8.51 -2.52
N ILE A 53 -18.55 8.57 -1.45
CA ILE A 53 -19.03 8.21 -0.11
C ILE A 53 -20.11 9.16 0.39
N LEU A 54 -20.02 10.46 0.05
CA LEU A 54 -21.07 11.44 0.36
C LEU A 54 -22.37 11.11 -0.38
N SER A 55 -22.28 10.79 -1.66
CA SER A 55 -23.43 10.39 -2.47
C SER A 55 -24.05 9.07 -1.97
N ALA A 56 -23.22 8.05 -1.70
CA ALA A 56 -23.66 6.73 -1.26
C ALA A 56 -24.34 6.75 0.11
N SER A 57 -23.92 7.66 1.00
CA SER A 57 -24.49 7.83 2.33
C SER A 57 -25.62 8.86 2.40
N ASN A 58 -25.96 9.51 1.28
CA ASN A 58 -26.89 10.64 1.23
C ASN A 58 -26.48 11.79 2.20
N CYS A 59 -25.18 12.00 2.36
CA CYS A 59 -24.60 13.05 3.18
C CYS A 59 -24.01 14.18 2.33
N SER A 60 -24.00 15.39 2.89
CA SER A 60 -23.36 16.57 2.26
C SER A 60 -22.10 17.05 2.99
N THR A 61 -21.83 16.52 4.19
CA THR A 61 -20.72 16.97 5.04
C THR A 61 -20.06 15.81 5.78
N LEU A 62 -18.81 16.02 6.22
CA LEU A 62 -18.10 15.08 7.09
C LEU A 62 -18.81 14.90 8.45
N THR A 63 -19.49 15.93 8.96
CA THR A 63 -20.26 15.83 10.21
C THR A 63 -21.42 14.85 10.06
N CYS A 64 -22.11 14.87 8.91
CA CYS A 64 -23.15 13.90 8.59
C CYS A 64 -22.60 12.47 8.60
N LEU A 65 -21.48 12.23 7.90
CA LEU A 65 -20.83 10.90 7.86
C LEU A 65 -20.49 10.37 9.26
N ARG A 66 -20.05 11.24 10.17
CA ARG A 66 -19.71 10.86 11.56
C ARG A 66 -20.93 10.56 12.44
N SER A 67 -22.11 11.00 12.03
CA SER A 67 -23.36 10.77 12.78
C SER A 67 -24.10 9.49 12.36
N LEU A 68 -23.65 8.86 11.26
CA LEU A 68 -24.22 7.60 10.78
C LEU A 68 -23.96 6.47 11.79
N SER A 69 -24.85 5.49 11.80
CA SER A 69 -24.56 4.22 12.45
C SER A 69 -23.42 3.50 11.70
N GLU A 70 -22.73 2.61 12.40
CA GLU A 70 -21.68 1.76 11.82
C GLU A 70 -22.19 0.98 10.59
N GLU A 71 -23.41 0.43 10.68
CA GLU A 71 -24.07 -0.28 9.59
C GLU A 71 -24.30 0.63 8.37
N ALA A 72 -24.86 1.83 8.58
CA ALA A 72 -25.11 2.76 7.48
C ALA A 72 -23.81 3.25 6.83
N LEU A 73 -22.76 3.49 7.64
CA LEU A 73 -21.46 3.89 7.13
C LEU A 73 -20.79 2.77 6.34
N THR A 74 -20.84 1.52 6.83
CA THR A 74 -20.27 0.36 6.14
C THR A 74 -20.95 0.12 4.79
N ASN A 75 -22.29 0.16 4.77
CA ASN A 75 -23.04 0.02 3.52
C ASN A 75 -22.69 1.13 2.51
N ALA A 76 -22.49 2.36 2.97
CA ALA A 76 -22.06 3.46 2.10
C ALA A 76 -20.63 3.27 1.58
N ILE A 77 -19.72 2.72 2.40
CA ILE A 77 -18.35 2.39 1.99
C ILE A 77 -18.37 1.34 0.88
N ASP A 78 -19.13 0.26 1.05
CA ASP A 78 -19.25 -0.80 0.05
C ASP A 78 -19.84 -0.27 -1.27
N ALA A 79 -20.91 0.52 -1.19
CA ALA A 79 -21.50 1.16 -2.37
C ALA A 79 -20.53 2.14 -3.07
N SER A 80 -19.72 2.88 -2.31
CA SER A 80 -18.70 3.77 -2.88
C SER A 80 -17.58 3.00 -3.59
N TYR A 81 -17.23 1.81 -3.09
CA TYR A 81 -16.24 0.93 -3.70
C TYR A 81 -16.73 0.42 -5.06
N GLU A 82 -17.97 -0.07 -5.14
CA GLU A 82 -18.58 -0.51 -6.40
C GLU A 82 -18.70 0.63 -7.42
N SER A 83 -19.14 1.81 -6.96
CA SER A 83 -19.24 3.01 -7.79
C SER A 83 -17.90 3.42 -8.36
N GLY A 84 -16.85 3.47 -7.53
CA GLY A 84 -15.52 3.86 -7.97
C GLY A 84 -14.92 2.88 -8.99
N TYR A 85 -15.23 1.59 -8.88
CA TYR A 85 -14.79 0.58 -9.84
C TYR A 85 -15.52 0.76 -11.19
N ALA A 86 -16.84 0.94 -11.16
CA ALA A 86 -17.65 1.17 -12.35
C ALA A 86 -17.23 2.45 -13.10
N GLN A 87 -16.75 3.46 -12.38
CA GLN A 87 -16.20 4.70 -12.92
C GLN A 87 -14.75 4.57 -13.44
N GLY A 88 -14.07 3.44 -13.19
CA GLY A 88 -12.66 3.25 -13.55
C GLY A 88 -11.69 4.10 -12.71
N LEU A 89 -12.06 4.47 -11.49
CA LEU A 89 -11.20 5.26 -10.58
C LEU A 89 -10.03 4.43 -10.02
N TYR A 90 -10.17 3.12 -10.00
CA TYR A 90 -9.13 2.15 -9.65
C TYR A 90 -9.34 0.84 -10.44
N ALA A 91 -8.32 0.00 -10.49
CA ALA A 91 -8.32 -1.24 -11.25
C ALA A 91 -8.43 -2.48 -10.35
N TYR A 92 -8.70 -3.63 -10.95
CA TYR A 92 -8.65 -4.91 -10.25
C TYR A 92 -7.27 -5.12 -9.60
N GLY A 93 -7.25 -5.58 -8.35
CA GLY A 93 -6.01 -5.74 -7.58
C GLY A 93 -5.51 -4.47 -6.90
N ASP A 94 -6.12 -3.32 -7.17
CA ASP A 94 -5.85 -2.07 -6.48
C ASP A 94 -6.87 -1.82 -5.35
N PHE A 95 -6.42 -1.16 -4.29
CA PHE A 95 -7.28 -0.81 -3.15
C PHE A 95 -7.91 0.57 -3.38
N TYR A 96 -9.22 0.68 -3.19
CA TYR A 96 -9.93 1.94 -3.36
C TYR A 96 -9.54 2.95 -2.27
N TYR A 97 -9.62 2.52 -1.01
CA TYR A 97 -9.13 3.28 0.15
C TYR A 97 -7.69 2.86 0.45
N SER A 98 -6.74 3.77 0.23
CA SER A 98 -5.31 3.54 0.48
C SER A 98 -4.65 4.80 1.07
N PRO A 99 -3.42 4.69 1.60
CA PRO A 99 -2.70 5.86 2.09
C PRO A 99 -2.55 6.95 1.02
N ALA A 100 -2.50 8.20 1.47
CA ALA A 100 -2.40 9.37 0.61
C ALA A 100 -1.15 10.20 0.96
N VAL A 101 -0.56 10.86 -0.04
CA VAL A 101 0.51 11.84 0.22
C VAL A 101 -0.14 13.09 0.82
N ASP A 102 0.11 13.32 2.12
CA ASP A 102 -0.50 14.41 2.90
C ASP A 102 0.50 15.51 3.30
N GLY A 103 1.80 15.31 3.02
CA GLY A 103 2.88 16.23 3.39
C GLY A 103 3.16 16.28 4.90
N ARG A 104 2.61 15.34 5.68
CA ARG A 104 2.78 15.27 7.14
C ARG A 104 3.29 13.91 7.58
N ILE A 105 2.47 12.87 7.47
CA ILE A 105 2.89 11.50 7.77
C ILE A 105 3.53 10.86 6.55
N ILE A 106 3.01 11.15 5.35
CA ILE A 106 3.59 10.74 4.07
C ILE A 106 3.98 12.00 3.32
N GLN A 107 5.29 12.26 3.25
CA GLN A 107 5.86 13.50 2.73
C GLN A 107 5.82 13.56 1.19
N ASP A 108 6.31 12.52 0.53
CA ASP A 108 6.19 12.26 -0.90
C ASP A 108 6.00 10.75 -1.15
N LEU A 109 5.94 10.34 -2.41
CA LEU A 109 5.88 8.95 -2.82
C LEU A 109 7.08 8.17 -2.27
N PRO A 110 6.88 6.95 -1.72
CA PRO A 110 7.96 6.15 -1.16
C PRO A 110 9.12 5.91 -2.13
N SER A 111 8.86 5.82 -3.44
CA SER A 111 9.91 5.68 -4.46
C SER A 111 10.86 6.88 -4.49
N ARG A 112 10.33 8.10 -4.33
CA ARG A 112 11.12 9.34 -4.30
C ARG A 112 11.85 9.52 -2.98
N GLU A 113 11.20 9.20 -1.86
CA GLU A 113 11.85 9.24 -0.55
C GLU A 113 12.98 8.21 -0.45
N LEU A 114 12.79 7.02 -1.05
CA LEU A 114 13.83 5.99 -1.15
C LEU A 114 15.01 6.48 -2.00
N GLU A 115 14.75 7.06 -3.19
CA GLU A 115 15.77 7.63 -4.08
C GLU A 115 16.54 8.78 -3.42
N ALA A 116 15.84 9.67 -2.71
CA ALA A 116 16.43 10.78 -1.96
C ALA A 116 17.17 10.32 -0.68
N GLY A 117 17.01 9.06 -0.27
CA GLY A 117 17.62 8.53 0.95
C GLY A 117 16.90 8.95 2.24
N ASN A 118 15.68 9.47 2.16
CA ASN A 118 14.87 9.95 3.27
C ASN A 118 14.09 8.82 3.96
N PHE A 119 14.83 7.91 4.59
CA PHE A 119 14.26 6.81 5.36
C PHE A 119 15.17 6.43 6.52
N ALA A 120 14.63 5.74 7.52
CA ALA A 120 15.40 5.28 8.66
C ALA A 120 16.50 4.30 8.23
N LYS A 121 17.76 4.59 8.58
CA LYS A 121 18.91 3.73 8.25
C LYS A 121 19.08 2.65 9.33
N VAL A 122 18.36 1.56 9.18
CA VAL A 122 18.45 0.36 10.03
C VAL A 122 18.72 -0.87 9.16
N PRO A 123 19.33 -1.94 9.71
CA PRO A 123 19.45 -3.20 8.99
C PRO A 123 18.08 -3.69 8.50
N LEU A 124 17.98 -4.04 7.22
CA LEU A 124 16.75 -4.46 6.56
C LEU A 124 16.92 -5.89 6.02
N ILE A 125 15.91 -6.72 6.25
CA ILE A 125 15.75 -8.02 5.59
C ILE A 125 14.49 -7.89 4.73
N THR A 126 14.60 -8.21 3.44
CA THR A 126 13.50 -8.16 2.48
C THR A 126 13.50 -9.41 1.63
N ASP A 127 12.31 -9.84 1.18
CA ASP A 127 12.12 -10.98 0.29
C ASP A 127 10.89 -10.71 -0.60
N HIS A 128 10.66 -11.58 -1.59
CA HIS A 128 9.45 -11.60 -2.40
C HIS A 128 9.05 -13.06 -2.68
N THR A 129 7.77 -13.30 -2.93
CA THR A 129 7.30 -14.60 -3.42
C THR A 129 7.39 -14.67 -4.95
N THR A 130 7.48 -15.88 -5.51
CA THR A 130 7.53 -16.08 -6.97
C THR A 130 6.25 -15.61 -7.67
N PHE A 131 5.12 -15.57 -6.96
CA PHE A 131 3.79 -15.32 -7.51
C PHE A 131 2.98 -14.28 -6.71
N GLU A 132 3.59 -13.14 -6.36
CA GLU A 132 2.92 -12.04 -5.63
C GLU A 132 1.58 -11.61 -6.25
N GLY A 133 1.53 -11.56 -7.59
CA GLY A 133 0.35 -11.11 -8.33
C GLY A 133 -0.79 -12.12 -8.40
N ALA A 134 -0.60 -13.35 -7.91
CA ALA A 134 -1.57 -14.41 -8.14
C ALA A 134 -2.92 -14.20 -7.44
N GLY A 135 -3.01 -13.39 -6.38
CA GLY A 135 -4.29 -13.02 -5.77
C GLY A 135 -4.89 -11.73 -6.34
N PHE A 136 -4.07 -10.92 -7.00
CA PHE A 136 -4.36 -9.52 -7.29
C PHE A 136 -4.44 -9.23 -8.80
N SER A 137 -4.25 -10.25 -9.64
CA SER A 137 -4.35 -10.13 -11.10
C SER A 137 -5.72 -10.57 -11.60
N ASN A 138 -6.22 -9.90 -12.63
CA ASN A 138 -7.44 -10.32 -13.29
C ASN A 138 -7.16 -11.47 -14.29
N TYR A 139 -7.30 -12.71 -13.81
CA TYR A 139 -7.10 -13.93 -14.61
C TYR A 139 -8.06 -14.11 -15.78
N PHE A 140 -9.18 -13.40 -15.79
CA PHE A 140 -10.21 -13.52 -16.82
C PHE A 140 -10.10 -12.41 -17.88
N SER A 141 -9.10 -11.52 -17.76
CA SER A 141 -8.83 -10.57 -18.85
C SER A 141 -8.32 -11.33 -20.08
N THR A 142 -8.90 -11.05 -21.24
CA THR A 142 -8.52 -11.66 -22.52
C THR A 142 -7.18 -11.14 -23.05
N ASP A 143 -6.62 -10.13 -22.40
CA ASP A 143 -5.35 -9.51 -22.77
C ASP A 143 -4.19 -10.34 -22.21
N GLN A 144 -3.69 -11.27 -23.02
CA GLN A 144 -2.65 -12.25 -22.68
C GLN A 144 -1.33 -11.61 -22.21
N PHE A 145 -1.13 -10.31 -22.48
CA PHE A 145 0.05 -9.57 -22.05
C PHE A 145 0.01 -9.23 -20.56
N GLU A 146 -1.16 -8.85 -20.03
CA GLU A 146 -1.35 -8.53 -18.60
C GLU A 146 -1.26 -9.78 -17.72
N ALA A 147 -1.85 -10.90 -18.16
CA ALA A 147 -1.86 -12.15 -17.40
C ALA A 147 -0.45 -12.77 -17.23
N VAL A 148 0.45 -12.62 -18.22
CA VAL A 148 1.81 -13.18 -18.15
C VAL A 148 2.76 -12.26 -17.37
N TYR A 149 2.61 -10.93 -17.50
CA TYR A 149 3.45 -9.97 -16.77
C TYR A 149 3.12 -9.95 -15.28
N SER A 150 1.84 -10.05 -14.93
CA SER A 150 1.37 -10.08 -13.55
C SER A 150 1.78 -11.38 -12.80
N MET A 151 2.02 -12.46 -13.55
CA MET A 151 2.58 -13.71 -13.04
C MET A 151 4.12 -13.75 -13.04
N ALA A 152 4.82 -12.84 -13.74
CA ALA A 152 6.24 -12.98 -14.04
C ALA A 152 7.10 -11.71 -13.86
N ILE A 153 6.86 -10.91 -12.80
CA ILE A 153 7.78 -9.82 -12.37
C ILE A 153 9.17 -10.37 -11.93
N SER A 154 9.44 -11.68 -12.06
CA SER A 154 10.73 -12.32 -11.77
C SER A 154 11.64 -12.59 -13.00
N ARG A 155 11.33 -12.12 -14.21
CA ARG A 155 12.16 -12.41 -15.40
C ARG A 155 13.31 -11.43 -15.68
N GLN A 156 14.07 -11.04 -14.65
CA GLN A 156 15.37 -10.39 -14.87
C GLN A 156 16.52 -10.99 -14.03
N CYS A 157 16.60 -12.31 -13.97
CA CYS A 157 17.87 -13.04 -13.82
C CYS A 157 17.80 -14.25 -14.77
N PHE A 158 18.10 -14.02 -16.05
CA PHE A 158 18.41 -15.15 -16.95
C PHE A 158 19.71 -15.78 -16.42
N LEU A 159 19.59 -16.82 -15.60
CA LEU A 159 20.65 -17.78 -15.38
C LEU A 159 20.76 -18.61 -16.66
N PRO A 160 21.83 -18.52 -17.46
CA PRO A 160 22.06 -19.53 -18.49
C PRO A 160 22.56 -20.83 -17.80
N PRO A 161 21.92 -21.99 -18.00
CA PRO A 161 22.54 -23.26 -17.65
C PRO A 161 23.40 -23.80 -18.82
N PRO A 162 24.36 -24.72 -18.59
CA PRO A 162 25.35 -24.75 -17.52
C PRO A 162 26.77 -24.69 -18.13
N ARG A 163 27.66 -23.82 -17.65
CA ARG A 163 29.13 -24.00 -17.74
C ARG A 163 29.81 -23.25 -16.59
N PRO A 164 30.93 -23.77 -16.06
CA PRO A 164 31.41 -23.39 -14.74
C PRO A 164 32.16 -22.06 -14.77
N ALA A 165 31.81 -21.22 -13.78
CA ALA A 165 32.43 -19.96 -13.39
C ALA A 165 32.31 -18.79 -14.38
N LEU A 166 31.85 -17.62 -13.89
CA LEU A 166 32.43 -16.30 -14.17
C LEU A 166 31.80 -15.19 -13.31
N SER A 167 32.62 -14.68 -12.39
CA SER A 167 32.81 -13.28 -11.99
C SER A 167 31.72 -12.25 -12.37
N CYS A 168 31.03 -11.70 -11.35
CA CYS A 168 30.27 -10.46 -11.49
C CYS A 168 31.21 -9.25 -11.45
N ARG A 169 31.31 -8.51 -12.56
CA ARG A 169 32.01 -7.23 -12.60
C ARG A 169 30.98 -6.10 -12.72
N PHE A 170 31.01 -5.15 -11.79
CA PHE A 170 30.15 -3.97 -11.73
C PHE A 170 30.54 -3.02 -12.88
N VAL A 171 29.60 -2.69 -13.77
CA VAL A 171 29.79 -1.60 -14.75
C VAL A 171 29.08 -0.38 -14.20
N ARG A 172 29.86 0.65 -13.85
CA ARG A 172 29.34 2.01 -13.65
C ARG A 172 29.04 2.62 -15.01
N GLY A 173 27.84 3.16 -15.17
CA GLY A 173 27.46 4.12 -16.20
C GLY A 173 26.65 5.21 -15.51
#